data_AF-A0A8T5T978-F1
#
_entry.id   AF-A0A8T5T978-F1
#
_cell.length_a   1.000
_cell.length_b   1.000
_cell.length_c   1.000
_cell.angle_alpha   90.00
_cell.angle_beta   90.00
_cell.angle_gamma   90.00
#
_symmetry.space_group_name_H-M   'P 1'
#
loop_
_entity.id
_entity.type
_entity.pdbx_description
1 polymer ?
#
loop_
_entity_poly.entity_id
_entity_poly.type
_entity_poly.pdbx_seq_one_letter_code
_entity_poly.pdbx_strand_id
1 'polypeptide(L)' 'DPYQINGKSLGFEIYRANFSTKKWFSVPFDVKGSLDVRMLPEILEFINPIIEGKPIYLEYDE' A
#
# COMPACT_ATOMS: atom_id res chain seq x y z
N ASP A 1 -8.00 5.62 1.23
CA ASP A 1 -7.93 6.85 0.41
C ASP A 1 -6.50 7.34 0.53
N PRO A 2 -5.72 7.40 -0.56
CA PRO A 2 -4.31 7.77 -0.53
C PRO A 2 -4.07 9.19 0.02
N TYR A 3 -5.10 10.02 0.17
CA TYR A 3 -5.01 11.32 0.84
C TYR A 3 -5.18 11.25 2.37
N GLN A 4 -5.45 10.07 2.93
CA GLN A 4 -5.62 9.88 4.38
C GLN A 4 -4.31 9.56 5.12
N ILE A 5 -3.16 9.67 4.47
CA ILE A 5 -1.88 9.51 5.15
C ILE A 5 -1.66 10.71 6.07
N ASN A 6 -1.65 10.47 7.39
CA ASN A 6 -1.69 11.54 8.39
C ASN A 6 -0.75 11.28 9.59
N GLY A 7 0.22 10.39 9.43
CA GLY A 7 1.20 10.02 10.46
C GLY A 7 0.66 9.06 11.54
N LYS A 8 -0.66 8.84 11.61
CA LYS A 8 -1.29 7.77 12.43
C LYS A 8 -1.79 6.60 11.59
N SER A 9 -2.08 6.86 10.32
CA SER A 9 -2.49 5.87 9.33
C SER A 9 -1.68 6.07 8.06
N LEU A 10 -1.45 4.95 7.35
CA LEU A 10 -0.77 4.90 6.06
C LEU A 10 -1.70 5.23 4.90
N GLY A 11 -2.99 5.50 5.15
CA GLY A 11 -3.98 5.84 4.12
C GLY A 11 -4.42 4.65 3.24
N PHE A 12 -3.80 3.48 3.41
CA PHE A 12 -4.15 2.23 2.74
C PHE A 12 -4.11 1.03 3.68
N GLU A 13 -4.79 -0.03 3.28
CA GLU A 13 -4.80 -1.32 3.94
C GLU A 13 -4.51 -2.41 2.90
N ILE A 14 -3.81 -3.47 3.31
CA ILE A 14 -3.50 -4.61 2.44
C ILE A 14 -4.51 -5.72 2.73
N TYR A 15 -5.10 -6.25 1.66
CA TYR A 15 -6.03 -7.36 1.73
C TYR A 15 -5.58 -8.51 0.86
N ARG A 16 -5.68 -9.72 1.39
CA ARG A 16 -5.61 -10.95 0.60
C ARG A 16 -7.02 -11.34 0.17
N ALA A 17 -7.25 -11.38 -1.14
CA ALA A 17 -8.51 -11.87 -1.68
C ALA A 17 -8.45 -13.39 -1.92
N ASN A 18 -9.51 -14.09 -1.54
CA ASN A 18 -9.81 -15.44 -2.01
C ASN A 18 -10.97 -15.36 -3.00
N PHE A 19 -10.66 -15.43 -4.29
CA PHE A 19 -11.64 -15.27 -5.36
C PHE A 19 -12.65 -16.42 -5.43
N SER A 20 -12.26 -17.64 -5.05
CA SER A 20 -13.15 -18.81 -5.02
C SER A 20 -14.26 -18.67 -3.98
N THR A 21 -13.93 -18.12 -2.82
CA THR A 21 -14.88 -17.90 -1.71
C THR A 21 -15.45 -16.48 -1.68
N LYS A 22 -14.96 -15.58 -2.54
CA LYS A 22 -15.24 -14.14 -2.57
C LYS A 22 -15.02 -13.45 -1.22
N LYS A 23 -14.03 -13.93 -0.45
CA LYS A 23 -13.69 -13.38 0.87
C LYS A 23 -12.42 -12.56 0.79
N TRP A 24 -12.37 -11.51 1.59
CA TRP A 24 -11.23 -10.63 1.76
C TRP A 24 -10.72 -10.76 3.19
N PHE A 25 -9.40 -10.92 3.35
CA PHE A 25 -8.75 -11.04 4.63
C PHE A 25 -7.76 -9.89 4.79
N SER A 26 -7.93 -9.08 5.83
CA SER A 26 -6.97 -8.02 6.15
C SER A 26 -5.62 -8.68 6.48
N VAL A 27 -4.57 -8.17 5.86
CA VAL A 27 -3.20 -8.61 6.10
C VAL A 27 -2.57 -7.60 7.06
N PRO A 28 -2.24 -8.01 8.31
CA PRO A 28 -1.51 -7.13 9.20
C PRO A 28 -0.12 -6.89 8.61
N PHE A 29 0.28 -5.62 8.52
CA PHE A 29 1.60 -5.22 8.09
C PHE A 29 2.10 -4.11 9.01
N ASP A 30 3.42 -4.01 9.12
CA ASP A 30 4.08 -2.96 9.88
C ASP A 30 5.16 -2.33 9.00
N VAL A 31 5.30 -1.01 9.09
CA VAL A 31 6.32 -0.29 8.32
C VAL A 31 7.61 -0.34 9.12
N LYS A 32 8.58 -1.11 8.62
CA LYS A 32 9.91 -1.15 9.21
C LYS A 32 10.63 0.18 8.93
N GLY A 33 10.64 1.08 9.92
CA GLY A 33 11.33 2.38 9.86
C GLY A 33 10.52 3.50 10.48
N SER A 34 11.13 4.68 10.67
CA SER A 34 10.39 5.87 11.06
C SER A 34 9.64 6.42 9.84
N LEU A 35 8.32 6.35 9.86
CA LEU A 35 7.48 7.01 8.86
C LEU A 35 7.57 8.54 9.07
N ASP A 36 8.36 9.21 8.24
CA ASP A 36 8.48 10.66 8.26
C ASP A 36 7.47 11.28 7.29
N VAL A 37 6.84 12.39 7.69
CA VAL A 37 5.90 13.16 6.84
C VAL A 37 6.57 13.60 5.52
N ARG A 38 7.90 13.76 5.51
CA ARG A 38 8.69 14.07 4.31
C ARG A 38 8.68 12.95 3.27
N MET A 39 8.37 11.72 3.66
CA MET A 39 8.30 10.56 2.76
C MET A 39 6.92 10.40 2.09
N LEU A 40 5.92 11.20 2.48
CA LEU A 40 4.56 11.13 1.92
C LEU A 40 4.51 11.29 0.39
N PRO A 41 5.29 12.20 -0.24
CA PRO A 41 5.30 12.32 -1.70
C PRO A 41 5.78 11.03 -2.38
N GLU A 42 6.84 10.40 -1.87
CA GLU A 42 7.42 9.17 -2.41
C GLU A 42 6.46 7.97 -2.25
N ILE A 43 5.78 7.88 -1.09
CA ILE A 43 4.76 6.85 -0.85
C ILE A 43 3.57 7.03 -1.80
N LEU A 44 3.16 8.28 -2.04
CA LEU A 44 2.07 8.58 -2.97
C LEU A 44 2.46 8.21 -4.41
N GLU A 45 3.69 8.51 -4.83
CA GLU A 45 4.23 8.08 -6.13
C GLU A 45 4.28 6.56 -6.28
N PHE A 46 4.62 5.82 -5.22
CA PHE A 46 4.59 4.35 -5.22
C PHE A 46 3.16 3.78 -5.34
N ILE A 47 2.19 4.38 -4.64
CA ILE A 47 0.81 3.88 -4.59
C ILE A 47 0.01 4.24 -5.86
N ASN A 48 0.23 5.41 -6.45
CA ASN A 48 -0.55 5.92 -7.58
C ASN A 48 -0.67 4.92 -8.75
N PRO A 49 0.41 4.26 -9.23
CA PRO A 49 0.29 3.30 -10.31
C PRO A 49 -0.54 2.06 -9.94
N ILE A 50 -0.54 1.62 -8.67
CA ILE A 50 -1.39 0.54 -8.17
C ILE A 50 -2.87 0.92 -8.28
N ILE A 51 -3.21 2.16 -7.86
CA ILE A 51 -4.57 2.70 -7.94
C ILE A 51 -5.03 2.85 -9.40
N GLU A 52 -4.13 3.31 -10.27
CA GLU A 52 -4.40 3.48 -11.70
C GLU A 52 -4.48 2.16 -12.48
N GLY A 53 -4.25 1.01 -11.81
CA GLY A 53 -4.25 -0.30 -12.44
C GLY A 53 -3.08 -0.51 -13.40
N LYS A 54 -2.03 0.32 -13.27
CA LYS A 54 -0.79 0.14 -14.02
C LYS A 54 0.01 -0.99 -13.35
N PRO A 55 0.46 -1.99 -14.12
CA PRO A 55 1.29 -3.05 -13.56
C PRO A 55 2.59 -2.43 -13.06
N ILE A 56 2.77 -2.37 -11.74
CA ILE A 56 4.09 -2.15 -11.16
C ILE A 56 4.78 -3.50 -11.25
N TYR A 57 5.66 -3.65 -12.23
CA TYR A 57 6.69 -4.69 -12.20
C TYR A 57 7.60 -4.33 -11.03
N LEU A 58 7.28 -4.84 -9.84
CA LEU A 58 8.29 -5.05 -8.82
C LEU A 58 9.15 -6.20 -9.36
N GLU A 59 10.20 -5.85 -10.11
CA GLU A 59 11.36 -6.72 -10.22
C GLU A 59 11.89 -6.87 -8.80
N TYR A 60 11.36 -7.86 -8.09
CA TYR A 60 12.01 -8.36 -6.89
C TYR A 60 13.27 -9.06 -7.40
N ASP A 61 14.38 -8.32 -7.45
CA ASP A 61 15.70 -8.93 -7.57
C ASP A 61 15.86 -9.91 -6.39
N GLU A 62 16.17 -11.16 -6.71
CA GLU A 62 16.42 -12.27 -5.77
C GLU A 62 17.50 -11.96 -4.71
#